data_AF-A0A1G6IBA2-F1
#
_entry.id   AF-A0A1G6IBA2-F1
#
_cell.length_a   1.000
_cell.length_b   1.000
_cell.length_c   1.000
_cell.angle_alpha   90.00
_cell.angle_beta   90.00
_cell.angle_gamma   90.00
#
_symmetry.space_group_name_H-M   'P 1'
#
loop_
_entity.id
_entity.type
_entity.pdbx_description
1 polymer ?
#
loop_
_entity_poly.entity_id
_entity_poly.type
_entity_poly.pdbx_seq_one_letter_code
_entity_poly.pdbx_strand_id
1 'polypeptide(L)'
;MADQTKSEDPRELFGMYLAHVGINAETEDDVEKIVGDFQRLMGLARMEIAPASLFASDYIEVMRPGRGRGTKGHIGFHVDDIDAAEKWFEARGFKINESSRVLKDGKTFLVYFQEEIAGFAIHLTVQK
;
A
#
# COMPACT_ATOMS: atom_id res chain seq x y z
N MET A 1 6.97 37.56 -12.19
CA MET A 1 6.81 36.39 -13.08
C MET A 1 6.90 35.19 -12.16
N ALA A 2 5.76 34.56 -11.82
CA ALA A 2 5.79 33.37 -10.98
C ALA A 2 6.42 32.23 -11.82
N ASP A 3 7.50 31.67 -11.31
CA ASP A 3 8.14 30.47 -11.86
C ASP A 3 7.06 29.37 -11.91
N GLN A 4 6.68 28.96 -13.11
CA GLN A 4 5.79 27.82 -13.29
C GLN A 4 6.63 26.59 -13.01
N THR A 5 6.65 26.20 -11.74
CA THR A 5 7.30 24.97 -11.29
C THR A 5 6.77 23.83 -12.15
N LYS A 6 7.69 23.11 -12.80
CA LYS A 6 7.40 21.79 -13.36
C LYS A 6 6.60 21.03 -12.30
N SER A 7 5.42 20.53 -12.69
CA SER A 7 4.70 19.56 -11.87
C SER A 7 5.69 18.45 -11.51
N GLU A 8 6.06 18.35 -10.25
CA GLU A 8 6.92 17.29 -9.74
C GLU A 8 6.10 16.00 -9.69
N ASP A 9 6.14 15.22 -10.78
CA ASP A 9 5.40 13.97 -10.89
C ASP A 9 6.10 12.85 -10.09
N PRO A 10 5.50 12.32 -9.02
CA PRO A 10 6.14 11.28 -8.20
C PRO A 10 6.40 9.99 -8.98
N ARG A 11 5.71 9.75 -10.10
CA ARG A 11 5.97 8.61 -11.00
C ARG A 11 7.36 8.71 -11.62
N GLU A 12 7.75 9.92 -12.02
CA GLU A 12 9.07 10.17 -12.61
C GLU A 12 10.15 10.29 -11.54
N LEU A 13 9.81 10.89 -10.39
CA LEU A 13 10.79 11.13 -9.32
C LEU A 13 11.17 9.87 -8.55
N PHE A 14 10.22 8.95 -8.34
CA PHE A 14 10.38 7.82 -7.44
C PHE A 14 10.01 6.47 -8.08
N GLY A 15 9.80 6.43 -9.40
CA GLY A 15 9.29 5.22 -10.06
C GLY A 15 7.93 4.81 -9.53
N MET A 16 7.11 5.77 -9.10
CA MET A 16 5.87 5.48 -8.36
C MET A 16 4.80 4.84 -9.25
N TYR A 17 4.18 3.77 -8.74
CA TYR A 17 2.97 3.19 -9.31
C TYR A 17 2.10 2.54 -8.23
N LEU A 18 0.85 2.26 -8.56
CA LEU A 18 -0.06 1.50 -7.70
C LEU A 18 0.43 0.04 -7.62
N ALA A 19 0.92 -0.36 -6.45
CA ALA A 19 1.38 -1.72 -6.21
C ALA A 19 0.21 -2.67 -5.98
N HIS A 20 -0.70 -2.31 -5.07
CA HIS A 20 -1.87 -3.11 -4.75
C HIS A 20 -2.98 -2.31 -4.05
N VAL A 21 -4.18 -2.89 -4.04
CA VAL A 21 -5.31 -2.47 -3.21
C VAL A 21 -5.54 -3.51 -2.12
N GLY A 22 -5.58 -3.05 -0.88
CA GLY A 22 -5.86 -3.83 0.31
C GLY A 22 -7.33 -3.82 0.68
N ILE A 23 -7.89 -4.97 1.00
CA ILE A 23 -9.24 -5.17 1.53
C ILE A 23 -9.12 -5.79 2.93
N ASN A 24 -9.79 -5.21 3.92
CA ASN A 24 -9.82 -5.76 5.27
C ASN A 24 -10.99 -6.73 5.41
N ALA A 25 -10.71 -8.03 5.60
CA ALA A 25 -11.74 -9.02 5.85
C ALA A 25 -12.29 -8.92 7.28
N GLU A 26 -13.59 -9.15 7.45
CA GLU A 26 -14.24 -9.16 8.77
C GLU A 26 -13.98 -10.47 9.53
N THR A 27 -13.98 -11.59 8.80
CA THR A 27 -13.74 -12.93 9.34
C THR A 27 -12.67 -13.68 8.54
N GLU A 28 -12.13 -14.77 9.11
CA GLU A 28 -11.18 -15.63 8.39
C GLU A 28 -11.83 -16.31 7.16
N ASP A 29 -13.12 -16.66 7.26
CA ASP A 29 -13.88 -17.23 6.14
C ASP A 29 -14.03 -16.22 4.98
N ASP A 30 -14.18 -14.92 5.31
CA ASP A 30 -14.25 -13.86 4.30
C ASP A 30 -12.94 -13.71 3.52
N VAL A 31 -11.78 -14.00 4.13
CA VAL A 31 -10.48 -13.89 3.46
C VAL A 31 -10.44 -14.80 2.23
N GLU A 32 -10.76 -16.09 2.42
CA GLU A 32 -10.79 -17.06 1.33
C GLU A 32 -11.94 -16.79 0.35
N LYS A 33 -13.09 -16.33 0.85
CA LYS A 33 -14.22 -15.98 0.00
C LYS A 33 -13.88 -14.82 -0.96
N ILE A 34 -13.30 -13.74 -0.45
CA ILE A 34 -12.94 -12.56 -1.25
C ILE A 34 -11.90 -12.95 -2.31
N VAL A 35 -10.83 -13.66 -1.92
CA VAL A 35 -9.83 -14.13 -2.88
C VAL A 35 -10.46 -15.03 -3.94
N GLY A 36 -11.26 -16.02 -3.51
CA GLY A 36 -11.98 -16.93 -4.39
C GLY A 36 -12.93 -16.23 -5.37
N ASP A 37 -13.59 -15.16 -4.95
CA ASP A 37 -14.43 -14.34 -5.81
C ASP A 37 -13.60 -13.66 -6.92
N PHE A 38 -12.42 -13.12 -6.61
CA PHE A 38 -11.50 -12.59 -7.63
C PHE A 38 -10.94 -13.68 -8.55
N GLN A 39 -10.63 -14.87 -8.02
CA GLN A 39 -10.21 -15.99 -8.85
C GLN A 39 -11.30 -16.38 -9.85
N ARG A 40 -12.55 -16.48 -9.40
CA ARG A 40 -13.69 -16.87 -10.23
C ARG A 40 -14.07 -15.81 -11.25
N LEU A 41 -14.05 -14.53 -10.85
CA LEU A 41 -14.46 -13.42 -11.70
C LEU A 41 -13.38 -13.07 -12.75
N MET A 42 -12.12 -13.05 -12.33
CA MET A 42 -11.02 -12.46 -13.10
C MET A 42 -9.92 -13.47 -13.48
N GLY A 43 -9.93 -14.68 -12.89
CA GLY A 43 -8.89 -15.68 -13.12
C GLY A 43 -7.59 -15.42 -12.36
N LEU A 44 -7.59 -14.53 -11.36
CA LEU A 44 -6.38 -14.17 -10.59
C LEU A 44 -5.94 -15.34 -9.70
N ALA A 45 -4.63 -15.58 -9.61
CA ALA A 45 -4.10 -16.67 -8.80
C ALA A 45 -4.15 -16.33 -7.31
N ARG A 46 -4.60 -17.27 -6.47
CA ARG A 46 -4.48 -17.19 -5.02
C ARG A 46 -3.01 -17.32 -4.64
N MET A 47 -2.51 -16.39 -3.84
CA MET A 47 -1.15 -16.37 -3.33
C MET A 47 -1.15 -16.12 -1.82
N GLU A 48 -0.21 -16.74 -1.12
CA GLU A 48 0.01 -16.48 0.30
C GLU A 48 1.48 -16.08 0.48
N ILE A 49 1.71 -14.77 0.60
CA ILE A 49 3.05 -14.19 0.65
C ILE A 49 3.52 -14.06 2.11
N ALA A 50 2.59 -13.80 3.03
CA ALA A 50 2.86 -13.67 4.46
C ALA A 50 1.64 -14.14 5.29
N PRO A 51 1.82 -14.55 6.56
CA PRO A 51 0.70 -15.04 7.38
C PRO A 51 -0.43 -14.01 7.63
N ALA A 52 -0.17 -12.72 7.45
CA ALA A 52 -1.11 -11.64 7.76
C ALA A 52 -2.19 -11.42 6.70
N SER A 53 -2.00 -11.94 5.48
CA SER A 53 -2.88 -11.66 4.34
C SER A 53 -2.82 -12.77 3.27
N LEU A 54 -3.87 -12.83 2.45
CA LEU A 54 -3.85 -13.56 1.19
C LEU A 54 -3.91 -12.59 0.02
N PHE A 55 -3.49 -13.05 -1.14
CA PHE A 55 -3.40 -12.26 -2.35
C PHE A 55 -4.19 -12.90 -3.48
N ALA A 56 -4.89 -12.07 -4.27
CA ALA A 56 -5.44 -12.44 -5.58
C ALA A 56 -4.62 -11.72 -6.65
N SER A 57 -3.65 -12.45 -7.22
CA SER A 57 -2.46 -11.87 -7.88
C SER A 57 -1.69 -10.95 -6.92
N ASP A 58 -0.69 -10.26 -7.42
CA ASP A 58 -0.05 -9.10 -6.82
C ASP A 58 -1.00 -7.89 -6.58
N TYR A 59 -2.10 -7.76 -7.34
CA TYR A 59 -2.95 -6.56 -7.29
C TYR A 59 -3.84 -6.42 -6.05
N ILE A 60 -4.38 -7.51 -5.51
CA ILE A 60 -5.39 -7.46 -4.45
C ILE A 60 -4.86 -8.18 -3.21
N GLU A 61 -4.62 -7.42 -2.16
CA GLU A 61 -4.28 -7.94 -0.84
C GLU A 61 -5.54 -8.03 0.01
N VAL A 62 -5.83 -9.19 0.59
CA VAL A 62 -6.92 -9.39 1.54
C VAL A 62 -6.32 -9.64 2.92
N MET A 63 -6.42 -8.62 3.78
CA MET A 63 -5.90 -8.67 5.14
C MET A 63 -6.80 -9.54 6.01
N ARG A 64 -6.17 -10.41 6.82
CA ARG A 64 -6.88 -11.16 7.85
C ARG A 64 -7.43 -10.22 8.94
N PRO A 65 -8.51 -10.62 9.66
CA PRO A 65 -9.13 -9.78 10.68
C PRO A 65 -8.14 -9.20 11.70
N GLY A 66 -8.26 -7.89 11.96
CA GLY A 66 -7.41 -7.18 12.93
C GLY A 66 -5.95 -6.97 12.49
N ARG A 67 -5.57 -7.38 11.27
CA ARG A 67 -4.21 -7.15 10.72
C ARG A 67 -4.13 -5.97 9.75
N GLY A 68 -5.26 -5.61 9.16
CA GLY A 68 -5.38 -4.53 8.18
C GLY A 68 -5.32 -3.13 8.77
N ARG A 69 -5.15 -2.14 7.89
CA ARG A 69 -5.24 -0.70 8.19
C ARG A 69 -6.26 -0.04 7.29
N GLY A 70 -6.74 1.12 7.71
CA GLY A 70 -7.72 1.90 6.96
C GLY A 70 -9.16 1.45 7.24
N THR A 71 -10.07 2.41 7.24
CA THR A 71 -11.51 2.16 7.40
C THR A 71 -12.08 1.26 6.30
N LYS A 72 -11.56 1.39 5.07
CA LYS A 72 -11.99 0.66 3.87
C LYS A 72 -10.90 -0.25 3.27
N GLY A 73 -9.82 -0.45 4.02
CA GLY A 73 -8.60 -1.10 3.52
C GLY A 73 -7.50 -0.09 3.18
N HIS A 74 -6.56 -0.48 2.33
CA HIS A 74 -5.38 0.34 2.03
C HIS A 74 -5.06 0.42 0.54
N ILE A 75 -4.26 1.41 0.17
CA ILE A 75 -3.73 1.55 -1.18
C ILE A 75 -2.21 1.65 -1.04
N GLY A 76 -1.50 0.67 -1.60
CA GLY A 76 -0.05 0.60 -1.60
C GLY A 76 0.54 1.19 -2.87
N PHE A 77 1.46 2.13 -2.72
CA PHE A 77 2.24 2.67 -3.82
C PHE A 77 3.67 2.16 -3.75
N HIS A 78 4.15 1.58 -4.85
CA HIS A 78 5.57 1.30 -4.99
C HIS A 78 6.34 2.61 -5.13
N VAL A 79 7.54 2.67 -4.57
CA VAL A 79 8.58 3.66 -4.88
C VAL A 79 9.97 3.00 -4.86
N ASP A 80 10.89 3.51 -5.66
CA ASP A 80 12.27 3.00 -5.74
C ASP A 80 13.09 3.32 -4.47
N ASP A 81 12.78 4.44 -3.80
CA ASP A 81 13.43 4.90 -2.57
C ASP A 81 12.40 5.54 -1.63
N ILE A 82 12.01 4.80 -0.59
CA ILE A 82 11.03 5.27 0.40
C ILE A 82 11.56 6.47 1.18
N ASP A 83 12.83 6.49 1.59
CA ASP A 83 13.37 7.57 2.42
C ASP A 83 13.41 8.91 1.65
N ALA A 84 13.65 8.85 0.33
CA ALA A 84 13.56 10.02 -0.55
C ALA A 84 12.11 10.47 -0.76
N ALA A 85 11.20 9.53 -1.02
CA ALA A 85 9.78 9.81 -1.21
C ALA A 85 9.14 10.41 0.07
N GLU A 86 9.42 9.85 1.24
CA GLU A 86 8.95 10.33 2.54
C GLU A 86 9.27 11.81 2.74
N LYS A 87 10.54 12.21 2.57
CA LYS A 87 10.97 13.62 2.69
C LYS A 87 10.20 14.54 1.74
N TRP A 88 9.93 14.08 0.52
CA TRP A 88 9.18 14.85 -0.48
C TRP A 88 7.72 15.05 -0.07
N PHE A 89 7.10 14.03 0.53
CA PHE A 89 5.74 14.10 1.08
C PHE A 89 5.67 14.91 2.38
N GLU A 90 6.64 14.78 3.28
CA GLU A 90 6.75 15.56 4.52
C GLU A 90 6.92 17.05 4.25
N ALA A 91 7.73 17.42 3.25
CA ALA A 91 7.86 18.80 2.80
C ALA A 91 6.54 19.39 2.28
N ARG A 92 5.55 18.55 1.96
CA ARG A 92 4.20 18.91 1.52
C ARG A 92 3.15 18.80 2.64
N GLY A 93 3.57 18.52 3.87
CA GLY A 93 2.71 18.50 5.05
C GLY A 93 2.10 17.13 5.38
N PHE A 94 2.41 16.07 4.62
CA PHE A 94 1.98 14.73 4.96
C PHE A 94 2.86 14.13 6.05
N LYS A 95 2.27 13.48 7.04
CA LYS A 95 3.00 12.87 8.16
C LYS A 95 3.11 11.37 8.00
N ILE A 96 4.28 10.83 8.31
CA ILE A 96 4.52 9.40 8.37
C ILE A 96 4.04 8.83 9.71
N ASN A 97 3.41 7.66 9.67
CA ASN A 97 3.11 6.87 10.85
C ASN A 97 4.30 5.94 11.14
N GLU A 98 5.27 6.43 11.90
CA GLU A 98 6.50 5.68 12.22
C GLU A 98 6.24 4.32 12.88
N SER A 99 5.14 4.18 13.64
CA SER A 99 4.78 2.89 14.25
C SER A 99 4.41 1.81 13.23
N SER A 100 4.16 2.18 11.99
CA SER A 100 3.84 1.28 10.89
C SER A 100 5.06 0.83 10.08
N ARG A 101 6.25 1.40 10.34
CA ARG A 101 7.46 1.17 9.56
C ARG A 101 7.89 -0.29 9.68
N VAL A 102 8.03 -0.94 8.53
CA VAL A 102 8.58 -2.29 8.42
C VAL A 102 9.97 -2.19 7.82
N LEU A 103 10.96 -2.78 8.49
CA LEU A 103 12.33 -2.85 7.99
C LEU A 103 12.62 -4.24 7.41
N LYS A 104 13.38 -4.26 6.32
CA LYS A 104 13.99 -5.47 5.76
C LYS A 104 15.46 -5.18 5.46
N ASP A 105 16.35 -6.00 6.00
CA ASP A 105 17.80 -5.84 5.87
C ASP A 105 18.31 -4.43 6.25
N GLY A 106 17.69 -3.85 7.29
CA GLY A 106 18.04 -2.51 7.81
C GLY A 106 17.52 -1.33 6.98
N LYS A 107 16.76 -1.57 5.92
CA LYS A 107 16.13 -0.53 5.08
C LYS A 107 14.62 -0.54 5.22
N THR A 108 13.98 0.61 5.02
CA THR A 108 12.52 0.71 4.99
C THR A 108 11.97 -0.13 3.84
N PHE A 109 11.11 -1.10 4.18
CA PHE A 109 10.41 -1.94 3.21
C PHE A 109 9.00 -1.41 2.93
N LEU A 110 8.34 -0.90 3.97
CA LEU A 110 6.98 -0.37 3.91
C LEU A 110 6.76 0.66 5.03
N VAL A 111 5.99 1.71 4.75
CA VAL A 111 5.48 2.64 5.77
C VAL A 111 4.15 3.27 5.37
N TYR A 112 3.27 3.53 6.34
CA TYR A 112 2.00 4.23 6.14
C TYR A 112 2.09 5.72 6.46
N PHE A 113 1.26 6.52 5.80
CA PHE A 113 0.93 7.88 6.24
C PHE A 113 0.00 7.84 7.47
N GLN A 114 -0.03 8.93 8.25
CA GLN A 114 -0.93 9.06 9.40
C GLN A 114 -2.39 9.24 8.98
N GLU A 115 -2.62 9.96 7.89
CA GLU A 115 -3.97 10.30 7.42
C GLU A 115 -4.49 9.27 6.41
N GLU A 116 -5.79 9.00 6.49
CA GLU A 116 -6.51 8.22 5.47
C GLU A 116 -7.02 9.14 4.36
N ILE A 117 -7.04 8.65 3.12
CA ILE A 117 -7.72 9.30 2.01
C ILE A 117 -9.03 8.57 1.75
N ALA A 118 -10.16 9.24 1.96
CA ALA A 118 -11.51 8.70 1.75
C ALA A 118 -11.82 7.37 2.48
N GLY A 119 -11.12 7.11 3.59
CA GLY A 119 -11.22 5.88 4.37
C GLY A 119 -10.16 4.82 4.04
N PHE A 120 -9.27 5.08 3.08
CA PHE A 120 -8.16 4.18 2.77
C PHE A 120 -6.88 4.64 3.46
N ALA A 121 -6.21 3.72 4.15
CA ALA A 121 -4.85 3.95 4.60
C ALA A 121 -3.91 3.93 3.39
N ILE A 122 -2.97 4.88 3.31
CA ILE A 122 -2.03 4.99 2.20
C ILE A 122 -0.65 4.59 2.68
N HIS A 123 0.05 3.75 1.93
CA HIS A 123 1.41 3.34 2.26
C HIS A 123 2.35 3.38 1.06
N LEU A 124 3.63 3.55 1.35
CA LEU A 124 4.72 3.41 0.41
C LEU A 124 5.39 2.06 0.66
N THR A 125 5.80 1.38 -0.41
CA THR A 125 6.54 0.13 -0.34
C THR A 125 7.60 0.04 -1.44
N VAL A 126 8.66 -0.75 -1.22
CA VAL A 126 9.59 -1.16 -2.29
C VAL A 126 9.22 -2.53 -2.88
N GLN A 127 8.11 -3.13 -2.44
CA GLN A 127 7.60 -4.36 -3.03
C GLN A 127 7.16 -4.08 -4.46
N LYS A 128 7.74 -4.82 -5.41
CA LYS A 128 7.30 -4.83 -6.81
C LYS A 128 6.17 -5.80 -7.00
#